data_AF-A0A2N2JMH7-F1
#
_entry.id   AF-A0A2N2JMH7-F1
#
_cell.length_a   1.000
_cell.length_b   1.000
_cell.length_c   1.000
_cell.angle_alpha   90.00
_cell.angle_beta   90.00
_cell.angle_gamma   90.00
#
_symmetry.space_group_name_H-M   'P 1'
#
loop_
_entity.id
_entity.type
_entity.pdbx_description
1 polymer ?
#
loop_
_entity_poly.entity_id
_entity_poly.type
_entity_poly.pdbx_seq_one_letter_code
_entity_poly.pdbx_strand_id
1 'polypeptide(L)'
;MTEATDTPPSPRPSPPPPGPLLRGWNRVDRVIYDIEQAFVIGGLLVMTCTYFLTVVFSNMKLPYNKVDQALVRLAGYADTQSAPLDVLDTIKHVYSPLAMGIVTLLLAVLALRTREKLGRPEGSPVPPARWGRLALGGVLVTAAIYGGLKIVELVPARYLGLASVALLIAIAGYYGRAIRAWVRLTSGLVGGVLVALYFIDKTNDTYGWNAGFSAVLLMYVAFLGASMATKDGRHIRVDAIRKALKGRGYHLYEAVSLFVTILFTAFLFWMAKDYVGLLASSSVVHADSGLPQWIVAAPIASAFFFITCRFTVQLFYSVGAWRRGEPAPTPQVELH
;
A
#
# COMPACT_ATOMS: atom_id res chain seq x y z
N MET A 1 -17.05 43.21 38.80
CA MET A 1 -16.26 43.11 37.55
C MET A 1 -14.81 43.33 37.92
N THR A 2 -14.08 42.24 38.15
CA THR A 2 -12.64 42.26 38.45
C THR A 2 -11.99 41.52 37.30
N GLU A 3 -11.32 42.29 36.46
CA GLU A 3 -10.64 41.88 35.24
C GLU A 3 -9.38 41.09 35.65
N ALA A 4 -9.44 39.76 35.53
CA ALA A 4 -8.30 38.90 35.74
C ALA A 4 -7.33 39.10 34.57
N THR A 5 -6.14 39.62 34.89
CA THR A 5 -5.03 39.82 33.98
C THR A 5 -4.52 38.46 33.49
N ASP A 6 -4.91 38.10 32.28
CA ASP A 6 -4.50 36.88 31.58
C ASP A 6 -3.05 37.06 31.10
N THR A 7 -2.09 36.68 31.95
CA THR A 7 -0.68 36.67 31.58
C THR A 7 -0.39 35.44 30.72
N PRO A 8 0.24 35.59 29.54
CA PRO A 8 0.56 34.45 28.69
C PRO A 8 1.48 33.48 29.45
N PRO A 9 1.23 32.16 29.37
CA PRO A 9 2.03 31.17 30.07
C PRO A 9 3.49 31.28 29.60
N SER A 10 4.40 31.42 30.57
CA SER A 10 5.85 31.47 30.32
C SER A 10 6.29 30.35 29.37
N PRO A 11 7.18 30.62 28.39
CA PRO A 11 7.70 29.58 27.50
C PRO A 11 8.33 28.46 28.33
N ARG A 12 7.80 27.24 28.23
CA ARG A 12 8.34 26.09 28.96
C ARG A 12 9.78 25.85 28.51
N PRO A 13 10.70 25.52 29.43
CA PRO A 13 12.05 25.13 29.05
C PRO A 13 11.97 23.96 28.07
N SER A 14 12.56 24.15 26.89
CA SER A 14 12.66 23.10 25.87
C SER A 14 13.32 21.86 26.49
N PRO A 15 12.80 20.64 26.24
CA PRO A 15 13.38 19.43 26.81
C PRO A 15 14.87 19.35 26.44
N PRO A 16 15.73 18.89 27.37
CA PRO A 16 17.16 18.82 27.12
C PRO A 16 17.43 18.00 25.85
N PRO A 17 18.39 18.43 25.01
CA PRO A 17 18.68 17.75 23.77
C PRO A 17 19.04 16.29 24.05
N PRO A 18 18.54 15.32 23.26
CA PRO A 18 18.81 13.92 23.50
C PRO A 18 20.32 13.64 23.48
N GLY A 19 20.75 12.77 24.39
CA GLY A 19 22.14 12.32 24.48
C GLY A 19 22.64 11.78 23.12
N PRO A 20 23.97 11.74 22.91
CA PRO A 20 24.56 11.36 21.62
C PRO A 20 24.11 9.96 21.14
N LEU A 21 23.92 9.01 22.06
CA LEU A 21 23.40 7.67 21.75
C LEU A 21 21.95 7.70 21.21
N LEU A 22 21.07 8.49 21.82
CA LEU A 22 19.69 8.66 21.36
C LEU A 22 19.61 9.36 20.00
N ARG A 23 20.51 10.32 19.74
CA ARG A 23 20.61 10.95 18.42
C ARG A 23 21.03 9.94 17.34
N GLY A 24 21.97 9.05 17.66
CA GLY A 24 22.36 7.95 16.78
C GLY A 24 21.20 7.00 16.48
N TRP A 25 20.51 6.52 17.52
CA TRP A 25 19.36 5.64 17.38
C TRP A 25 18.24 6.25 16.55
N ASN A 26 17.88 7.52 16.82
CA ASN A 26 16.82 8.21 16.09
C ASN A 26 17.12 8.35 14.59
N ARG A 27 18.40 8.41 14.20
CA ARG A 27 18.79 8.37 12.78
C ARG A 27 18.59 6.98 12.19
N VAL A 28 19.09 5.95 12.88
CA VAL A 28 18.96 4.55 12.43
C VAL A 28 17.49 4.16 12.31
N ASP A 29 16.68 4.42 13.33
CA ASP A 29 15.25 4.11 13.33
C ASP A 29 14.47 4.90 12.26
N ARG A 30 14.91 6.12 11.94
CA ARG A 30 14.33 6.88 10.81
C ARG A 30 14.67 6.24 9.47
N VAL A 31 15.92 5.82 9.27
CA VAL A 31 16.34 5.13 8.04
C VAL A 31 15.59 3.81 7.89
N ILE A 32 15.49 3.02 8.96
CA ILE A 32 14.73 1.76 8.97
C ILE A 32 13.27 2.03 8.61
N TYR A 33 12.62 3.01 9.25
CA TYR A 33 11.24 3.36 8.94
C TYR A 33 11.06 3.83 7.48
N ASP A 34 11.98 4.65 6.99
CA ASP A 34 11.94 5.11 5.59
C ASP A 34 12.07 3.91 4.62
N ILE A 35 12.84 2.88 4.97
CA ILE A 35 12.97 1.62 4.21
C ILE A 35 11.72 0.74 4.33
N GLU A 36 11.16 0.57 5.53
CA GLU A 36 9.93 -0.19 5.78
C GLU A 36 8.76 0.42 5.00
N GLN A 37 8.58 1.74 5.11
CA GLN A 37 7.53 2.50 4.42
C GLN A 37 7.69 2.40 2.91
N ALA A 38 8.93 2.54 2.44
CA ALA A 38 9.30 2.33 1.06
C ALA A 38 8.81 0.95 0.57
N PHE A 39 9.21 -0.12 1.25
CA PHE A 39 8.85 -1.48 0.87
C PHE A 39 7.33 -1.69 0.86
N VAL A 40 6.62 -1.18 1.87
CA VAL A 40 5.17 -1.30 1.97
C VAL A 40 4.45 -0.60 0.82
N ILE A 41 4.82 0.65 0.53
CA ILE A 41 4.20 1.42 -0.56
C ILE A 41 4.50 0.75 -1.91
N GLY A 42 5.77 0.35 -2.13
CA GLY A 42 6.17 -0.35 -3.34
C GLY A 42 5.42 -1.65 -3.54
N GLY A 43 5.35 -2.48 -2.50
CA GLY A 43 4.65 -3.76 -2.51
C GLY A 43 3.16 -3.61 -2.82
N LEU A 44 2.47 -2.67 -2.17
CA LEU A 44 1.05 -2.40 -2.42
C LEU A 44 0.78 -1.91 -3.84
N LEU A 45 1.63 -1.03 -4.38
CA LEU A 45 1.50 -0.53 -5.75
C LEU A 45 1.72 -1.65 -6.77
N VAL A 46 2.77 -2.45 -6.58
CA VAL A 46 3.06 -3.60 -7.43
C VAL A 46 1.89 -4.57 -7.40
N MET A 47 1.41 -4.99 -6.21
CA MET A 47 0.25 -5.88 -6.07
C MET A 47 -0.98 -5.35 -6.80
N THR A 48 -1.29 -4.07 -6.61
CA THR A 48 -2.46 -3.45 -7.24
C THR A 48 -2.35 -3.51 -8.76
N CYS A 49 -1.17 -3.21 -9.29
CA CYS A 49 -0.91 -3.21 -10.73
C CYS A 49 -0.92 -4.62 -11.33
N THR A 50 -0.23 -5.58 -10.71
CA THR A 50 -0.16 -6.96 -11.21
C THR A 50 -1.51 -7.66 -11.11
N TYR A 51 -2.28 -7.41 -10.05
CA TYR A 51 -3.65 -7.92 -9.91
C TYR A 51 -4.59 -7.33 -10.95
N PHE A 52 -4.52 -6.02 -11.19
CA PHE A 52 -5.26 -5.39 -12.27
C PHE A 52 -4.96 -6.04 -13.63
N LEU A 53 -3.68 -6.21 -13.98
CA LEU A 53 -3.27 -6.86 -15.23
C LEU A 53 -3.77 -8.31 -15.32
N THR A 54 -3.71 -9.06 -14.22
CA THR A 54 -4.22 -10.44 -14.15
C THR A 54 -5.71 -10.51 -14.36
N VAL A 55 -6.48 -9.59 -13.76
CA VAL A 55 -7.93 -9.50 -13.94
C VAL A 55 -8.25 -9.14 -15.39
N VAL A 56 -7.56 -8.17 -15.98
CA VAL A 56 -7.75 -7.79 -17.39
C VAL A 56 -7.47 -8.97 -18.32
N PHE A 57 -6.31 -9.61 -18.17
CA PHE A 57 -5.92 -10.75 -19.00
C PHE A 57 -6.84 -11.95 -18.83
N SER A 58 -7.18 -12.30 -17.59
CA SER A 58 -8.10 -13.41 -17.29
C SER A 58 -9.47 -13.16 -17.88
N ASN A 59 -9.99 -11.92 -17.81
CA ASN A 59 -11.25 -11.59 -18.47
C ASN A 59 -11.13 -11.73 -19.99
N MET A 60 -10.08 -11.18 -20.63
CA MET A 60 -9.93 -11.26 -22.09
C MET A 60 -9.81 -12.69 -22.63
N LYS A 61 -9.33 -13.64 -21.81
CA LYS A 61 -9.21 -15.05 -22.19
C LYS A 61 -10.47 -15.88 -21.94
N LEU A 62 -11.48 -15.35 -21.26
CA LEU A 62 -12.73 -16.07 -21.10
C LEU A 62 -13.39 -16.26 -22.48
N PRO A 63 -13.96 -17.46 -22.75
CA PRO A 63 -14.65 -17.71 -24.01
C PRO A 63 -15.83 -16.72 -24.22
N TYR A 64 -16.47 -16.32 -23.10
CA TYR A 64 -17.50 -15.30 -23.02
C TYR A 64 -17.24 -14.37 -21.82
N ASN A 65 -17.12 -13.08 -22.10
CA ASN A 65 -16.90 -12.04 -21.10
C ASN A 65 -18.17 -11.76 -20.29
N LYS A 66 -18.05 -11.12 -19.13
CA LYS A 66 -19.21 -10.70 -18.33
C LYS A 66 -20.18 -9.79 -19.09
N VAL A 67 -19.66 -9.00 -20.03
CA VAL A 67 -20.50 -8.18 -20.92
C VAL A 67 -21.24 -9.04 -21.93
N ASP A 68 -20.61 -10.09 -22.45
CA ASP A 68 -21.27 -11.05 -23.34
C ASP A 68 -22.41 -11.75 -22.60
N GLN A 69 -22.18 -12.18 -21.35
CA GLN A 69 -23.22 -12.77 -20.50
C GLN A 69 -24.38 -11.80 -20.22
N ALA A 70 -24.07 -10.52 -19.98
CA ALA A 70 -25.09 -9.49 -19.77
C ALA A 70 -25.91 -9.22 -21.04
N LEU A 71 -25.28 -9.19 -22.22
CA LEU A 71 -25.94 -9.01 -23.51
C LEU A 71 -26.79 -10.23 -23.89
N VAL A 72 -26.32 -11.45 -23.60
CA VAL A 72 -27.09 -12.70 -23.79
C VAL A 72 -28.34 -12.71 -22.91
N ARG A 73 -28.23 -12.26 -21.65
CA ARG A 73 -29.39 -12.08 -20.77
C ARG A 73 -30.35 -11.02 -21.26
N LEU A 74 -29.83 -9.90 -21.79
CA LEU A 74 -30.65 -8.84 -22.38
C LEU A 74 -31.38 -9.31 -23.66
N ALA A 75 -30.76 -10.21 -24.41
CA ALA A 75 -31.35 -10.85 -25.59
C ALA A 75 -32.39 -11.94 -25.25
N GLY A 76 -32.65 -12.20 -23.96
CA GLY A 76 -33.70 -13.10 -23.49
C GLY A 76 -33.25 -14.54 -23.16
N TYR A 77 -31.95 -14.83 -23.16
CA TYR A 77 -31.42 -16.16 -22.83
C TYR A 77 -30.95 -16.22 -21.37
N ALA A 78 -31.26 -17.32 -20.67
CA ALA A 78 -30.92 -17.47 -19.25
C ALA A 78 -29.40 -17.60 -19.03
N ASP A 79 -28.72 -18.31 -19.94
CA ASP A 79 -27.27 -18.49 -19.85
C ASP A 79 -26.61 -18.67 -21.24
N THR A 80 -25.29 -18.47 -21.30
CA THR A 80 -24.47 -18.63 -22.52
C THR A 80 -24.53 -20.05 -23.12
N GLN A 81 -24.88 -21.06 -22.34
CA GLN A 81 -25.07 -22.42 -22.83
C GLN A 81 -26.45 -22.67 -23.48
N SER A 82 -27.42 -21.80 -23.22
CA SER A 82 -28.78 -21.90 -23.77
C SER A 82 -28.99 -21.10 -25.06
N ALA A 83 -28.01 -20.28 -25.44
CA ALA A 83 -28.09 -19.41 -26.60
C ALA A 83 -27.63 -20.13 -27.88
N PRO A 84 -28.28 -19.89 -29.03
CA PRO A 84 -27.81 -20.32 -30.34
C PRO A 84 -26.39 -19.80 -30.67
N LEU A 85 -25.58 -20.62 -31.35
CA LEU A 85 -24.18 -20.32 -31.68
C LEU A 85 -24.02 -19.07 -32.57
N ASP A 86 -24.97 -18.82 -33.46
CA ASP A 86 -25.05 -17.64 -34.34
C ASP A 86 -25.29 -16.34 -33.55
N VAL A 87 -26.16 -16.39 -32.54
CA VAL A 87 -26.42 -15.27 -31.62
C VAL A 87 -25.19 -15.00 -30.77
N LEU A 88 -24.52 -16.04 -30.26
CA LEU A 88 -23.30 -15.92 -29.47
C LEU A 88 -22.14 -15.30 -30.27
N ASP A 89 -21.93 -15.72 -31.52
CA ASP A 89 -20.88 -15.14 -32.39
C ASP A 89 -21.17 -13.67 -32.72
N THR A 90 -22.44 -13.33 -33.02
CA THR A 90 -22.84 -11.94 -33.29
C THR A 90 -22.63 -11.07 -32.06
N ILE A 91 -22.99 -11.56 -30.86
CA ILE A 91 -22.78 -10.85 -29.60
C ILE A 91 -21.28 -10.64 -29.32
N LYS A 92 -20.48 -11.68 -29.49
CA LYS A 92 -19.05 -11.65 -29.20
C LYS A 92 -18.27 -10.73 -30.13
N HIS A 93 -18.55 -10.76 -31.42
CA HIS A 93 -17.75 -10.03 -32.42
C HIS A 93 -18.30 -8.64 -32.76
N VAL A 94 -19.60 -8.39 -32.58
CA VAL A 94 -20.23 -7.12 -32.98
C VAL A 94 -20.74 -6.34 -31.78
N TYR A 95 -21.65 -6.91 -30.99
CA TYR A 95 -22.34 -6.15 -29.94
C TYR A 95 -21.45 -5.85 -28.73
N SER A 96 -20.63 -6.80 -28.29
CA SER A 96 -19.77 -6.63 -27.11
C SER A 96 -18.68 -5.57 -27.29
N PRO A 97 -17.88 -5.58 -28.40
CA PRO A 97 -16.91 -4.52 -28.64
C PRO A 97 -17.56 -3.14 -28.82
N LEU A 98 -18.73 -3.09 -29.46
CA LEU A 98 -19.46 -1.84 -29.68
C LEU A 98 -20.03 -1.28 -28.36
N ALA A 99 -20.65 -2.12 -27.54
CA ALA A 99 -21.15 -1.73 -26.22
C ALA A 99 -20.03 -1.24 -25.31
N MET A 100 -18.91 -1.98 -25.24
CA MET A 100 -17.72 -1.57 -24.48
C MET A 100 -17.13 -0.25 -25.00
N GLY A 101 -17.06 -0.08 -26.32
CA GLY A 101 -16.58 1.16 -26.95
C GLY A 101 -17.45 2.37 -26.60
N ILE A 102 -18.77 2.23 -26.66
CA ILE A 102 -19.72 3.29 -26.29
C ILE A 102 -19.61 3.63 -24.81
N VAL A 103 -19.62 2.64 -23.92
CA VAL A 103 -19.51 2.85 -22.47
C VAL A 103 -18.19 3.54 -22.13
N THR A 104 -17.08 3.07 -22.68
CA THR A 104 -15.75 3.66 -22.45
C THR A 104 -15.70 5.11 -22.94
N LEU A 105 -16.27 5.39 -24.12
CA LEU A 105 -16.34 6.74 -24.66
C LEU A 105 -17.21 7.66 -23.81
N LEU A 106 -18.37 7.19 -23.34
CA LEU A 106 -19.22 7.96 -22.43
C LEU A 106 -18.49 8.28 -21.12
N LEU A 107 -17.83 7.29 -20.51
CA LEU A 107 -17.06 7.50 -19.28
C LEU A 107 -15.89 8.46 -19.50
N ALA A 108 -15.19 8.36 -20.63
CA ALA A 108 -14.10 9.27 -20.97
C ALA A 108 -14.57 10.72 -21.16
N VAL A 109 -15.69 10.92 -21.87
CA VAL A 109 -16.31 12.24 -22.06
C VAL A 109 -16.78 12.81 -20.71
N LEU A 110 -17.40 11.99 -19.85
CA LEU A 110 -17.81 12.41 -18.51
C LEU A 110 -16.62 12.78 -17.62
N ALA A 111 -15.54 12.00 -17.64
CA ALA A 111 -14.32 12.28 -16.88
C ALA A 111 -13.68 13.61 -17.30
N LEU A 112 -13.58 13.87 -18.61
CA LEU A 112 -13.08 15.13 -19.15
C LEU A 112 -13.99 16.31 -18.79
N ARG A 113 -15.32 16.11 -18.83
CA ARG A 113 -16.30 17.11 -18.40
C ARG A 113 -16.15 17.47 -16.92
N THR A 114 -15.97 16.47 -16.06
CA THR A 114 -15.76 16.68 -14.62
C THR A 114 -14.47 17.46 -14.36
N ARG A 115 -13.39 17.14 -15.09
CA ARG A 115 -12.11 17.88 -15.00
C ARG A 115 -12.26 19.35 -15.43
N GLU A 116 -13.01 19.64 -16.50
CA GLU A 116 -13.24 21.01 -16.92
C GLU A 116 -14.10 21.82 -15.94
N LYS A 117 -15.05 21.17 -15.25
CA LYS A 117 -15.87 21.82 -14.23
C LYS A 117 -15.07 22.23 -13.00
N LEU A 118 -14.03 21.47 -12.61
CA LEU A 118 -13.18 21.78 -11.45
C LEU A 118 -12.44 23.13 -11.56
N GLY A 119 -12.24 23.64 -12.76
CA GLY A 119 -11.54 24.92 -13.01
C GLY A 119 -12.46 26.11 -13.22
N ARG A 120 -13.78 25.98 -12.97
CA ARG A 120 -14.77 27.03 -13.26
C ARG A 120 -15.59 27.42 -12.01
N PRO A 121 -16.05 28.67 -11.92
CA PRO A 121 -16.97 29.09 -10.89
C PRO A 121 -18.29 28.30 -10.99
N GLU A 122 -18.83 27.98 -9.81
CA GLU A 122 -20.02 27.16 -9.61
C GLU A 122 -21.22 27.73 -10.40
N GLY A 123 -21.87 26.89 -11.20
CA GLY A 123 -23.05 27.28 -12.00
C GLY A 123 -22.79 27.70 -13.45
N SER A 124 -21.54 27.81 -13.92
CA SER A 124 -21.27 28.14 -15.32
C SER A 124 -21.49 26.95 -16.29
N PRO A 125 -22.38 27.06 -17.31
CA PRO A 125 -22.58 25.99 -18.29
C PRO A 125 -21.34 25.81 -19.18
N VAL A 126 -21.09 24.57 -19.62
CA VAL A 126 -20.00 24.28 -20.57
C VAL A 126 -20.44 24.78 -21.95
N PRO A 127 -19.66 25.65 -22.62
CA PRO A 127 -20.06 26.21 -23.90
C PRO A 127 -20.20 25.12 -24.98
N PRO A 128 -21.23 25.19 -25.85
CA PRO A 128 -21.53 24.18 -26.86
C PRO A 128 -20.34 23.91 -27.82
N ALA A 129 -19.56 24.94 -28.13
CA ALA A 129 -18.37 24.86 -28.98
C ALA A 129 -17.22 23.98 -28.42
N ARG A 130 -17.26 23.57 -27.14
CA ARG A 130 -16.26 22.66 -26.56
C ARG A 130 -16.67 21.20 -26.57
N TRP A 131 -17.92 20.87 -26.87
CA TRP A 131 -18.37 19.49 -26.95
C TRP A 131 -17.62 18.69 -28.03
N GLY A 132 -17.30 19.32 -29.17
CA GLY A 132 -16.48 18.67 -30.20
C GLY A 132 -15.08 18.28 -29.70
N ARG A 133 -14.46 19.11 -28.86
CA ARG A 133 -13.14 18.82 -28.26
C ARG A 133 -13.23 17.76 -27.16
N LEU A 134 -14.29 17.78 -26.35
CA LEU A 134 -14.53 16.75 -25.32
C LEU A 134 -14.84 15.38 -25.95
N ALA A 135 -15.65 15.35 -27.02
CA ALA A 135 -15.96 14.14 -27.77
C ALA A 135 -14.71 13.58 -28.45
N LEU A 136 -13.90 14.43 -29.11
CA LEU A 136 -12.63 14.02 -29.71
C LEU A 136 -11.65 13.50 -28.65
N GLY A 137 -11.56 14.18 -27.50
CA GLY A 137 -10.76 13.71 -26.36
C GLY A 137 -11.25 12.36 -25.82
N GLY A 138 -12.56 12.16 -25.74
CA GLY A 138 -13.18 10.89 -25.35
C GLY A 138 -12.83 9.75 -26.32
N VAL A 139 -12.93 10.00 -27.63
CA VAL A 139 -12.53 9.03 -28.68
C VAL A 139 -11.06 8.67 -28.54
N LEU A 140 -10.16 9.66 -28.36
CA LEU A 140 -8.73 9.40 -28.19
C LEU A 140 -8.43 8.56 -26.95
N VAL A 141 -9.10 8.83 -25.83
CA VAL A 141 -8.96 8.04 -24.60
C VAL A 141 -9.47 6.62 -24.81
N THR A 142 -10.61 6.43 -25.45
CA THR A 142 -11.15 5.10 -25.78
C THR A 142 -10.22 4.33 -26.71
N ALA A 143 -9.67 4.99 -27.73
CA ALA A 143 -8.69 4.38 -28.63
C ALA A 143 -7.40 3.98 -27.90
N ALA A 144 -6.92 4.81 -26.97
CA ALA A 144 -5.76 4.50 -26.14
C ALA A 144 -6.02 3.30 -25.20
N ILE A 145 -7.21 3.24 -24.58
CA ILE A 145 -7.62 2.10 -23.74
C ILE A 145 -7.69 0.81 -24.57
N TYR A 146 -8.33 0.86 -25.75
CA TYR A 146 -8.42 -0.29 -26.64
C TYR A 146 -7.05 -0.77 -27.13
N GLY A 147 -6.18 0.17 -27.52
CA GLY A 147 -4.79 -0.12 -27.86
C GLY A 147 -4.03 -0.76 -26.70
N GLY A 148 -4.21 -0.26 -25.48
CA GLY A 148 -3.64 -0.85 -24.27
C GLY A 148 -4.11 -2.29 -24.02
N LEU A 149 -5.40 -2.57 -24.17
CA LEU A 149 -5.95 -3.93 -24.05
C LEU A 149 -5.36 -4.88 -25.09
N LYS A 150 -5.21 -4.44 -26.35
CA LYS A 150 -4.57 -5.24 -27.41
C LYS A 150 -3.09 -5.50 -27.15
N ILE A 151 -2.38 -4.54 -26.58
CA ILE A 151 -0.99 -4.73 -26.13
C ILE A 151 -0.93 -5.81 -25.04
N VAL A 152 -1.91 -5.86 -24.12
CA VAL A 152 -1.97 -6.89 -23.07
C VAL A 152 -2.20 -8.31 -23.65
N GLU A 153 -2.88 -8.41 -24.78
CA GLU A 153 -3.12 -9.68 -25.49
C GLU A 153 -1.87 -10.16 -26.26
N LEU A 154 -1.13 -9.23 -26.87
CA LEU A 154 -0.01 -9.53 -27.76
C LEU A 154 1.33 -9.71 -27.04
N VAL A 155 1.52 -9.02 -25.91
CA VAL A 155 2.80 -9.01 -25.20
C VAL A 155 2.78 -10.06 -24.07
N PRO A 156 3.82 -10.92 -23.96
CA PRO A 156 3.94 -11.86 -22.85
C PRO A 156 3.84 -11.17 -21.49
N ALA A 157 3.14 -11.82 -20.54
CA ALA A 157 2.82 -11.27 -19.22
C ALA A 157 4.05 -10.73 -18.47
N ARG A 158 5.20 -11.40 -18.63
CA ARG A 158 6.48 -10.99 -18.04
C ARG A 158 6.89 -9.57 -18.43
N TYR A 159 6.81 -9.21 -19.71
CA TYR A 159 7.23 -7.89 -20.17
C TYR A 159 6.22 -6.80 -19.79
N LEU A 160 4.93 -7.13 -19.72
CA LEU A 160 3.90 -6.21 -19.25
C LEU A 160 4.06 -5.90 -17.76
N GLY A 161 4.40 -6.91 -16.95
CA GLY A 161 4.76 -6.72 -15.54
C GLY A 161 5.99 -5.83 -15.38
N LEU A 162 7.06 -6.08 -16.16
CA LEU A 162 8.26 -5.25 -16.15
C LEU A 162 7.96 -3.79 -16.55
N ALA A 163 7.18 -3.61 -17.62
CA ALA A 163 6.83 -2.29 -18.14
C ALA A 163 5.95 -1.51 -17.16
N SER A 164 4.98 -2.16 -16.52
CA SER A 164 4.10 -1.50 -15.55
C SER A 164 4.86 -1.08 -14.29
N VAL A 165 5.81 -1.92 -13.86
CA VAL A 165 6.72 -1.65 -12.75
C VAL A 165 7.68 -0.51 -13.07
N ALA A 166 8.27 -0.49 -14.28
CA ALA A 166 9.10 0.61 -14.76
C ALA A 166 8.31 1.93 -14.85
N LEU A 167 7.04 1.86 -15.30
CA LEU A 167 6.13 3.00 -15.36
C LEU A 167 5.86 3.55 -13.95
N LEU A 168 5.61 2.69 -12.96
CA LEU A 168 5.41 3.13 -11.58
C LEU A 168 6.64 3.85 -11.02
N ILE A 169 7.85 3.36 -11.29
CA ILE A 169 9.10 4.06 -10.91
C ILE A 169 9.19 5.42 -11.59
N ALA A 170 8.93 5.49 -12.90
CA ALA A 170 9.00 6.73 -13.66
C ALA A 170 7.99 7.77 -13.14
N ILE A 171 6.76 7.34 -12.87
CA ILE A 171 5.69 8.17 -12.27
C ILE A 171 6.13 8.67 -10.90
N ALA A 172 6.62 7.81 -10.02
CA ALA A 172 7.05 8.24 -8.70
C ALA A 172 8.32 9.08 -8.69
N GLY A 173 9.25 8.86 -9.61
CA GLY A 173 10.39 9.75 -9.82
C GLY A 173 9.97 11.13 -10.35
N TYR A 174 8.91 11.18 -11.16
CA TYR A 174 8.33 12.43 -11.66
C TYR A 174 7.58 13.19 -10.55
N TYR A 175 6.62 12.56 -9.87
CA TYR A 175 5.83 13.18 -8.81
C TYR A 175 6.62 13.37 -7.51
N GLY A 176 7.60 12.50 -7.23
CA GLY A 176 8.48 12.62 -6.07
C GLY A 176 9.28 13.91 -6.10
N ARG A 177 9.75 14.34 -7.28
CA ARG A 177 10.44 15.63 -7.47
C ARG A 177 9.56 16.82 -7.08
N ALA A 178 8.24 16.72 -7.27
CA ALA A 178 7.30 17.75 -6.86
C ALA A 178 7.03 17.79 -5.35
N ILE A 179 7.18 16.67 -4.63
CA ILE A 179 6.69 16.51 -3.24
C ILE A 179 7.79 16.70 -2.16
N ARG A 180 9.05 17.02 -2.47
CA ARG A 180 10.18 17.00 -1.50
C ARG A 180 10.39 15.66 -0.76
N ALA A 181 9.59 14.64 -1.05
CA ALA A 181 9.67 13.28 -0.49
C ALA A 181 10.17 12.24 -1.50
N TRP A 182 10.82 12.69 -2.58
CA TRP A 182 11.31 11.85 -3.67
C TRP A 182 12.10 10.63 -3.21
N VAL A 183 13.04 10.78 -2.27
CA VAL A 183 13.88 9.68 -1.78
C VAL A 183 13.06 8.50 -1.27
N ARG A 184 12.00 8.75 -0.51
CA ARG A 184 11.14 7.71 0.10
C ARG A 184 10.26 7.02 -0.94
N LEU A 185 9.72 7.79 -1.87
CA LEU A 185 8.87 7.27 -2.94
C LEU A 185 9.70 6.45 -3.94
N THR A 186 10.88 6.93 -4.32
CA THR A 186 11.76 6.23 -5.26
C THR A 186 12.38 5.00 -4.62
N SER A 187 12.83 5.06 -3.37
CA SER A 187 13.39 3.87 -2.69
C SER A 187 12.34 2.78 -2.48
N GLY A 188 11.09 3.18 -2.20
CA GLY A 188 9.99 2.24 -2.01
C GLY A 188 9.58 1.50 -3.24
N LEU A 189 9.46 2.23 -4.33
CA LEU A 189 9.22 1.59 -5.60
C LEU A 189 10.42 0.74 -6.00
N VAL A 190 11.66 1.23 -5.93
CA VAL A 190 12.83 0.40 -6.27
C VAL A 190 12.89 -0.89 -5.43
N GLY A 191 12.60 -0.86 -4.13
CA GLY A 191 12.56 -2.05 -3.29
C GLY A 191 11.45 -3.04 -3.69
N GLY A 192 10.22 -2.55 -3.82
CA GLY A 192 9.09 -3.37 -4.30
C GLY A 192 9.29 -3.90 -5.72
N VAL A 193 9.98 -3.11 -6.56
CA VAL A 193 10.39 -3.45 -7.93
C VAL A 193 11.42 -4.56 -7.92
N LEU A 194 12.51 -4.46 -7.15
CA LEU A 194 13.55 -5.50 -7.13
C LEU A 194 12.97 -6.86 -6.74
N VAL A 195 12.02 -6.86 -5.81
CA VAL A 195 11.24 -8.05 -5.46
C VAL A 195 10.37 -8.48 -6.65
N ALA A 196 9.61 -7.59 -7.28
CA ALA A 196 8.82 -7.93 -8.47
C ALA A 196 9.65 -8.47 -9.65
N LEU A 197 10.81 -7.87 -9.93
CA LEU A 197 11.74 -8.26 -11.00
C LEU A 197 12.27 -9.67 -10.76
N TYR A 198 12.67 -9.96 -9.52
CA TYR A 198 13.13 -11.30 -9.12
C TYR A 198 12.03 -12.36 -9.29
N PHE A 199 10.77 -12.00 -9.05
CA PHE A 199 9.64 -12.92 -9.22
C PHE A 199 9.21 -13.12 -10.68
N ILE A 200 9.27 -12.07 -11.51
CA ILE A 200 8.90 -12.12 -12.93
C ILE A 200 9.89 -12.96 -13.75
N ASP A 201 11.19 -12.90 -13.43
CA ASP A 201 12.22 -13.68 -14.13
C ASP A 201 12.11 -15.20 -13.86
N LYS A 202 11.44 -15.59 -12.77
CA LYS A 202 11.31 -16.97 -12.29
C LYS A 202 10.01 -17.67 -12.71
N THR A 203 9.09 -17.01 -13.41
CA THR A 203 7.72 -17.53 -13.65
C THR A 203 7.31 -17.63 -15.12
N ASN A 204 6.42 -18.60 -15.41
CA ASN A 204 5.93 -18.96 -16.75
C ASN A 204 5.16 -17.81 -17.45
N ASP A 205 4.98 -17.90 -18.77
CA ASP A 205 4.38 -16.86 -19.64
C ASP A 205 2.88 -16.54 -19.36
N THR A 206 2.26 -17.12 -18.33
CA THR A 206 0.85 -16.90 -17.94
C THR A 206 0.73 -16.26 -16.55
N TYR A 207 -0.27 -15.40 -16.32
CA TYR A 207 -0.52 -14.68 -15.04
C TYR A 207 -0.88 -15.55 -13.81
N GLY A 208 -0.73 -16.87 -13.86
CA GLY A 208 -1.05 -17.77 -12.74
C GLY A 208 -0.20 -17.53 -11.49
N TRP A 209 1.00 -16.98 -11.65
CA TRP A 209 1.94 -16.68 -10.56
C TRP A 209 1.51 -15.50 -9.67
N ASN A 210 0.62 -14.64 -10.15
CA ASN A 210 0.33 -13.37 -9.47
C ASN A 210 -0.36 -13.58 -8.12
N ALA A 211 -1.19 -14.61 -7.97
CA ALA A 211 -1.87 -14.91 -6.71
C ALA A 211 -0.86 -15.27 -5.61
N GLY A 212 0.06 -16.20 -5.89
CA GLY A 212 1.12 -16.59 -4.96
C GLY A 212 2.08 -15.44 -4.65
N PHE A 213 2.47 -14.66 -5.66
CA PHE A 213 3.31 -13.47 -5.47
C PHE A 213 2.65 -12.41 -4.58
N SER A 214 1.38 -12.10 -4.85
CA SER A 214 0.62 -11.13 -4.07
C SER A 214 0.44 -11.58 -2.62
N ALA A 215 0.26 -12.89 -2.37
CA ALA A 215 0.21 -13.43 -1.01
C ALA A 215 1.53 -13.25 -0.26
N VAL A 216 2.67 -13.49 -0.93
CA VAL A 216 4.00 -13.23 -0.33
C VAL A 216 4.20 -11.74 -0.05
N LEU A 217 3.91 -10.86 -1.01
CA LEU A 217 4.01 -9.41 -0.80
C LEU A 217 3.11 -8.92 0.33
N LEU A 218 1.88 -9.44 0.44
CA LEU A 218 0.96 -9.11 1.50
C LEU A 218 1.53 -9.48 2.88
N MET A 219 2.21 -10.63 2.98
CA MET A 219 2.90 -11.04 4.22
C MET A 219 3.96 -10.01 4.63
N TYR A 220 4.82 -9.60 3.70
CA TYR A 220 5.82 -8.57 3.95
C TYR A 220 5.17 -7.24 4.35
N VAL A 221 4.14 -6.82 3.63
CA VAL A 221 3.40 -5.58 3.91
C VAL A 221 2.77 -5.60 5.31
N ALA A 222 2.17 -6.71 5.71
CA ALA A 222 1.52 -6.87 7.01
C ALA A 222 2.53 -6.75 8.16
N PHE A 223 3.64 -7.48 8.08
CA PHE A 223 4.65 -7.50 9.15
C PHE A 223 5.47 -6.19 9.23
N LEU A 224 5.89 -5.63 8.09
CA LEU A 224 6.56 -4.33 8.08
C LEU A 224 5.60 -3.20 8.46
N GLY A 225 4.32 -3.31 8.08
CA GLY A 225 3.25 -2.40 8.50
C GLY A 225 3.03 -2.42 10.01
N ALA A 226 3.02 -3.61 10.62
CA ALA A 226 2.94 -3.75 12.08
C ALA A 226 4.16 -3.10 12.77
N SER A 227 5.37 -3.31 12.24
CA SER A 227 6.58 -2.64 12.73
C SER A 227 6.46 -1.12 12.67
N MET A 228 6.00 -0.55 11.54
CA MET A 228 5.79 0.90 11.41
C MET A 228 4.77 1.45 12.41
N ALA A 229 3.67 0.72 12.65
CA ALA A 229 2.65 1.14 13.62
C ALA A 229 3.19 1.24 15.05
N THR A 230 4.21 0.45 15.41
CA THR A 230 4.86 0.55 16.73
C THR A 230 5.67 1.83 16.90
N LYS A 231 6.29 2.34 15.82
CA LYS A 231 7.05 3.61 15.85
C LYS A 231 6.12 4.80 16.08
N ASP A 232 4.98 4.82 15.40
CA ASP A 232 4.02 5.93 15.49
C ASP A 232 3.24 5.92 16.82
N GLY A 233 3.49 4.94 17.71
CA GLY A 233 2.80 4.82 18.99
C GLY A 233 1.29 4.57 18.84
N ARG A 234 0.86 4.11 17.66
CA ARG A 234 -0.52 3.75 17.31
C ARG A 234 -0.93 2.36 17.80
N HIS A 235 -0.05 1.67 18.53
CA HIS A 235 -0.45 0.49 19.28
C HIS A 235 -1.54 0.91 20.27
N ILE A 236 -2.62 0.12 20.33
CA ILE A 236 -3.73 0.33 21.26
C ILE A 236 -3.15 0.28 22.68
N ARG A 237 -2.85 1.46 23.23
CA ARG A 237 -2.45 1.62 24.62
C ARG A 237 -3.72 1.52 25.45
N VAL A 238 -3.65 0.80 26.55
CA VAL A 238 -4.72 0.79 27.56
C VAL A 238 -4.68 2.14 28.29
N ASP A 239 -5.20 3.18 27.64
CA ASP A 239 -5.11 4.56 28.12
C ASP A 239 -5.95 4.80 29.40
N ALA A 240 -6.87 3.89 29.74
CA ALA A 240 -7.71 4.00 30.92
C ALA A 240 -6.89 4.01 32.23
N ILE A 241 -5.93 3.10 32.37
CA ILE A 241 -5.04 3.04 33.55
C ILE A 241 -4.08 4.24 33.54
N ARG A 242 -3.58 4.61 32.37
CA ARG A 242 -2.63 5.71 32.19
C ARG A 242 -3.19 7.08 32.58
N LYS A 243 -4.48 7.32 32.33
CA LYS A 243 -5.20 8.55 32.73
C LYS A 243 -5.35 8.67 34.26
N ALA A 244 -5.31 7.55 34.98
CA ALA A 244 -5.43 7.54 36.44
C ALA A 244 -4.11 7.80 37.18
N LEU A 245 -2.95 7.52 36.56
CA LEU A 245 -1.64 7.72 37.18
C LEU A 245 -1.05 9.11 36.86
N LYS A 246 -0.69 9.87 37.90
CA LYS A 246 0.02 11.16 37.81
C LYS A 246 1.46 11.04 38.31
N GLY A 247 2.37 11.82 37.73
CA GLY A 247 3.76 11.94 38.19
C GLY A 247 4.61 10.68 37.96
N ARG A 248 5.42 10.26 38.94
CA ARG A 248 6.40 9.17 38.79
C ARG A 248 5.77 7.80 38.53
N GLY A 249 4.55 7.55 39.03
CA GLY A 249 3.85 6.28 38.83
C GLY A 249 3.55 5.99 37.35
N TYR A 250 3.31 7.04 36.57
CA TYR A 250 3.10 6.94 35.13
C TYR A 250 4.32 6.32 34.42
N HIS A 251 5.54 6.82 34.71
CA HIS A 251 6.75 6.33 34.05
C HIS A 251 7.13 4.91 34.48
N LEU A 252 6.78 4.52 35.70
CA LEU A 252 6.95 3.15 36.18
C LEU A 252 5.98 2.18 35.49
N TYR A 253 4.70 2.56 35.37
CA TYR A 253 3.71 1.76 34.64
C TYR A 253 4.11 1.58 33.17
N GLU A 254 4.53 2.65 32.50
CA GLU A 254 5.02 2.60 31.12
C GLU A 254 6.26 1.71 30.97
N ALA A 255 7.20 1.78 31.94
CA ALA A 255 8.37 0.91 31.91
C ALA A 255 8.01 -0.58 32.09
N VAL A 256 7.08 -0.90 32.99
CA VAL A 256 6.62 -2.28 33.21
C VAL A 256 5.88 -2.81 31.99
N SER A 257 4.97 -2.02 31.40
CA SER A 257 4.24 -2.44 30.21
C SER A 257 5.19 -2.68 29.03
N LEU A 258 6.12 -1.75 28.79
CA LEU A 258 7.16 -1.90 27.76
C LEU A 258 8.03 -3.12 28.01
N PHE A 259 8.40 -3.40 29.26
CA PHE A 259 9.19 -4.58 29.61
C PHE A 259 8.46 -5.88 29.26
N VAL A 260 7.18 -5.99 29.61
CA VAL A 260 6.35 -7.16 29.25
C VAL A 260 6.23 -7.30 27.73
N THR A 261 6.03 -6.19 27.01
CA THR A 261 5.98 -6.19 25.54
C THR A 261 7.30 -6.60 24.91
N ILE A 262 8.44 -6.18 25.46
CA ILE A 262 9.78 -6.61 25.01
C ILE A 262 9.95 -8.11 25.20
N LEU A 263 9.59 -8.66 26.37
CA LEU A 263 9.69 -10.10 26.61
C LEU A 263 8.86 -10.91 25.62
N PHE A 264 7.61 -10.48 25.39
CA PHE A 264 6.72 -11.14 24.44
C PHE A 264 7.24 -11.05 23.00
N THR A 265 7.64 -9.87 22.54
CA THR A 265 8.15 -9.68 21.17
C THR A 265 9.50 -10.37 20.95
N ALA A 266 10.38 -10.40 21.96
CA ALA A 266 11.63 -11.14 21.91
C ALA A 266 11.40 -12.65 21.86
N PHE A 267 10.43 -13.17 22.60
CA PHE A 267 10.01 -14.58 22.51
C PHE A 267 9.49 -14.92 21.10
N LEU A 268 8.64 -14.06 20.52
CA LEU A 268 8.18 -14.25 19.13
C LEU A 268 9.32 -14.17 18.12
N PHE A 269 10.28 -13.27 18.31
CA PHE A 269 11.48 -13.21 17.48
C PHE A 269 12.31 -14.48 17.56
N TRP A 270 12.51 -15.03 18.76
CA TRP A 270 13.24 -16.28 18.96
C TRP A 270 12.56 -17.44 18.22
N MET A 271 11.24 -17.58 18.36
CA MET A 271 10.45 -18.58 17.63
C MET A 271 10.49 -18.36 16.12
N ALA A 272 10.38 -17.12 15.65
CA ALA A 272 10.46 -16.79 14.23
C ALA A 272 11.83 -17.11 13.64
N LYS A 273 12.92 -16.85 14.38
CA LYS A 273 14.29 -17.18 13.97
C LYS A 273 14.45 -18.69 13.77
N ASP A 274 13.99 -19.48 14.74
CA ASP A 274 14.12 -20.94 14.67
C ASP A 274 13.22 -21.53 13.57
N TYR A 275 12.02 -20.97 13.38
CA TYR A 275 11.15 -21.33 12.26
C TYR A 275 11.82 -21.05 10.90
N VAL A 276 12.33 -19.84 10.68
CA VAL A 276 13.04 -19.47 9.44
C VAL A 276 14.30 -20.32 9.25
N GLY A 277 15.02 -20.64 10.33
CA GLY A 277 16.19 -21.53 10.28
C GLY A 277 15.84 -22.95 9.84
N LEU A 278 14.74 -23.51 10.36
CA LEU A 278 14.22 -24.81 9.94
C LEU A 278 13.80 -24.82 8.47
N LEU A 279 13.18 -23.72 8.01
CA LEU A 279 12.81 -23.54 6.61
C LEU A 279 14.02 -23.35 5.69
N ALA A 280 15.12 -22.81 6.20
CA ALA A 280 16.34 -22.62 5.43
C ALA A 280 17.12 -23.93 5.26
N SER A 281 17.06 -24.83 6.25
CA SER A 281 17.62 -26.19 6.12
C SER A 281 16.73 -27.12 5.28
N SER A 282 15.44 -26.79 5.18
CA SER A 282 14.50 -27.49 4.32
C SER A 282 14.61 -26.97 2.88
N SER A 283 14.89 -27.84 1.90
CA SER A 283 14.88 -27.46 0.47
C SER A 283 13.47 -27.30 -0.10
N VAL A 284 12.50 -26.93 0.74
CA VAL A 284 11.08 -26.82 0.40
C VAL A 284 10.84 -25.50 -0.31
N VAL A 285 10.18 -25.63 -1.46
CA VAL A 285 9.85 -24.51 -2.34
C VAL A 285 8.35 -24.27 -2.26
N HIS A 286 7.96 -23.00 -2.21
CA HIS A 286 6.56 -22.61 -2.20
C HIS A 286 5.91 -22.93 -3.56
N ALA A 287 4.82 -23.70 -3.53
CA ALA A 287 4.22 -24.32 -4.71
C ALA A 287 3.84 -23.32 -5.82
N ASP A 288 3.32 -22.15 -5.43
CA ASP A 288 2.80 -21.17 -6.39
C ASP A 288 3.86 -20.18 -6.89
N SER A 289 4.89 -19.89 -6.07
CA SER A 289 5.89 -18.86 -6.39
C SER A 289 7.26 -19.42 -6.80
N GLY A 290 7.52 -20.72 -6.57
CA GLY A 290 8.82 -21.31 -6.85
C GLY A 290 9.95 -20.80 -5.94
N LEU A 291 9.61 -20.12 -4.83
CA LEU A 291 10.59 -19.56 -3.91
C LEU A 291 10.94 -20.48 -2.74
N PRO A 292 12.19 -20.45 -2.26
CA PRO A 292 12.54 -21.02 -0.99
C PRO A 292 11.64 -20.46 0.12
N GLN A 293 11.04 -21.35 0.91
CA GLN A 293 10.02 -20.95 1.88
C GLN A 293 10.60 -20.07 3.01
N TRP A 294 11.91 -20.14 3.27
CA TRP A 294 12.59 -19.25 4.21
C TRP A 294 12.54 -17.77 3.79
N ILE A 295 12.57 -17.47 2.48
CA ILE A 295 12.43 -16.09 1.97
C ILE A 295 11.01 -15.58 2.24
N VAL A 296 10.02 -16.45 2.07
CA VAL A 296 8.61 -16.10 2.33
C VAL A 296 8.38 -15.81 3.82
N ALA A 297 9.06 -16.53 4.72
CA ALA A 297 8.95 -16.38 6.16
C ALA A 297 9.89 -15.31 6.78
N ALA A 298 10.90 -14.84 6.04
CA ALA A 298 11.84 -13.80 6.47
C ALA A 298 11.22 -12.53 7.10
N PRO A 299 10.13 -11.93 6.56
CA PRO A 299 9.58 -10.70 7.12
C PRO A 299 9.08 -10.85 8.56
N ILE A 300 8.69 -12.07 8.95
CA ILE A 300 8.23 -12.40 10.31
C ILE A 300 9.37 -12.13 11.30
N ALA A 301 10.54 -12.73 11.05
CA ALA A 301 11.70 -12.57 11.91
C ALA A 301 12.23 -11.13 11.91
N SER A 302 12.31 -10.49 10.74
CA SER A 302 12.80 -9.10 10.67
C SER A 302 11.87 -8.11 11.37
N ALA A 303 10.55 -8.26 11.25
CA ALA A 303 9.60 -7.35 11.89
C ALA A 303 9.65 -7.47 13.42
N PHE A 304 9.63 -8.69 13.96
CA PHE A 304 9.75 -8.86 15.42
C PHE A 304 11.09 -8.36 15.95
N PHE A 305 12.19 -8.55 15.22
CA PHE A 305 13.48 -7.97 15.57
C PHE A 305 13.42 -6.45 15.71
N PHE A 306 12.91 -5.74 14.69
CA PHE A 306 12.83 -4.28 14.72
C PHE A 306 11.89 -3.77 15.81
N ILE A 307 10.75 -4.44 16.01
CA ILE A 307 9.80 -4.12 17.07
C ILE A 307 10.47 -4.25 18.44
N THR A 308 11.17 -5.36 18.71
CA THR A 308 11.88 -5.58 19.97
C THR A 308 12.95 -4.52 20.20
N CYS A 309 13.75 -4.17 19.19
CA CYS A 309 14.75 -3.11 19.31
C CYS A 309 14.12 -1.75 19.60
N ARG A 310 13.01 -1.40 18.94
CA ARG A 310 12.27 -0.13 19.17
C ARG A 310 11.77 -0.04 20.59
N PHE A 311 11.09 -1.07 21.10
CA PHE A 311 10.60 -1.08 22.47
C PHE A 311 11.73 -1.06 23.49
N THR A 312 12.85 -1.75 23.22
CA THR A 312 14.03 -1.71 24.09
C THR A 312 14.54 -0.29 24.29
N VAL A 313 14.62 0.51 23.22
CA VAL A 313 15.04 1.92 23.34
C VAL A 313 13.99 2.77 24.06
N GLN A 314 12.69 2.54 23.80
CA GLN A 314 11.61 3.22 24.54
C GLN A 314 11.67 2.91 26.05
N LEU A 315 11.99 1.67 26.43
CA LEU A 315 12.15 1.27 27.82
C LEU A 315 13.29 2.04 28.50
N PHE A 316 14.46 2.12 27.86
CA PHE A 316 15.60 2.88 28.40
C PHE A 316 15.25 4.36 28.60
N TYR A 317 14.47 4.95 27.70
CA TYR A 317 13.98 6.31 27.85
C TYR A 317 13.03 6.45 29.05
N SER A 318 12.03 5.57 29.17
CA SER A 318 11.05 5.59 30.26
C SER A 318 11.69 5.38 31.63
N VAL A 319 12.65 4.47 31.75
CA VAL A 319 13.43 4.25 32.98
C VAL A 319 14.30 5.48 33.31
N GLY A 320 14.91 6.11 32.30
CA GLY A 320 15.67 7.35 32.47
C GLY A 320 14.80 8.50 32.97
N ALA A 321 13.60 8.68 32.39
CA ALA A 321 12.64 9.70 32.81
C ALA A 321 12.13 9.46 34.24
N TRP A 322 11.86 8.21 34.61
CA TRP A 322 11.49 7.82 35.98
C TRP A 322 12.58 8.17 37.00
N ARG A 323 13.85 7.91 36.67
CA ARG A 323 15.01 8.28 37.51
C ARG A 323 15.13 9.79 37.69
N ARG A 324 14.90 10.57 36.62
CA ARG A 324 14.94 12.05 36.65
C ARG A 324 13.72 12.69 37.32
N GLY A 325 12.67 11.91 37.61
CA GLY A 325 11.45 12.42 38.22
C GLY A 325 10.68 13.37 37.31
N GLU A 326 10.78 13.18 35.99
CA GLU A 326 10.06 14.01 35.02
C GLU A 326 8.55 13.94 35.26
N PRO A 327 7.83 15.06 35.13
CA PRO A 327 6.38 15.06 35.22
C PRO A 327 5.80 14.28 34.04
N ALA A 328 4.70 13.56 34.29
CA ALA A 328 4.00 12.80 33.25
C ALA A 328 3.68 13.71 32.05
N PRO A 329 3.85 13.25 30.81
CA PRO A 329 3.46 14.01 29.64
C PRO A 329 1.99 14.41 29.76
N THR A 330 1.68 15.70 29.72
CA THR A 330 0.29 16.15 29.63
C THR A 330 -0.33 15.53 28.39
N PRO A 331 -1.52 14.90 28.49
CA PRO A 331 -2.21 14.38 27.32
C PRO A 331 -2.26 15.48 26.27
N GLN A 332 -1.72 15.23 25.08
CA GLN A 332 -1.95 16.13 23.97
C GLN A 332 -3.46 16.10 23.73
N VAL A 333 -4.12 17.22 23.98
CA VAL A 333 -5.49 17.42 23.55
C VAL A 333 -5.40 17.36 22.03
N GLU A 334 -5.74 16.21 21.45
CA GLU A 334 -5.98 16.10 20.01
C GLU A 334 -7.14 17.06 19.73
N LEU A 335 -6.79 18.26 19.23
CA LEU A 335 -7.73 19.16 18.59
C LEU A 335 -8.17 18.43 17.33
N HIS A 336 -9.29 17.71 17.46
CA HIS A 336 -10.00 17.08 16.35
C HIS A 336 -10.50 18.10 15.34
#